data_AF-A0A0B7AYG7-F1
#
_entry.id   AF-A0A0B7AYG7-F1
#
_cell.length_a   1.000
_cell.length_b   1.000
_cell.length_c   1.000
_cell.angle_alpha   90.00
_cell.angle_beta   90.00
_cell.angle_gamma   90.00
#
_symmetry.space_group_name_H-M   'P 1'
#
loop_
_entity.id
_entity.type
_entity.pdbx_description
1 polymer ?
#
loop_
_entity_poly.entity_id
_entity_poly.type
_entity_poly.pdbx_seq_one_letter_code
_entity_poly.pdbx_strand_id
1 'polypeptide(L)'
;MSENDGGGTTMQKFELYIKASAIDKETKGSCIFCQQFFMITCLLGENQDDIDFKVFTVQADCPPKNFASGWSKKYPVVMVTSGKSKTGQVLDGAMFDTFEDLELFFESINRDCPELKRKNAPNIAAMQVVENVYKSHEEEPAPEQYHEQEHATSESD
;
A
#
# COMPACT_ATOMS: atom_id res chain seq x y z
N MET A 1 -36.05 -28.47 -14.66
CA MET A 1 -35.84 -27.24 -15.42
C MET A 1 -34.56 -26.63 -14.88
N SER A 2 -33.46 -26.77 -15.62
CA SER A 2 -32.18 -26.19 -15.23
C SER A 2 -32.22 -24.71 -15.58
N GLU A 3 -32.18 -23.83 -14.58
CA GLU A 3 -32.00 -22.40 -14.80
C GLU A 3 -30.57 -22.17 -15.27
N ASN A 4 -30.50 -21.57 -16.45
CA ASN A 4 -29.30 -21.16 -17.12
C ASN A 4 -28.79 -19.90 -16.40
N ASP A 5 -27.83 -20.04 -15.50
CA ASP A 5 -27.17 -18.92 -14.82
C ASP A 5 -26.35 -18.15 -15.87
N GLY A 6 -26.96 -17.08 -16.39
CA GLY A 6 -26.29 -16.15 -17.27
C GLY A 6 -25.18 -15.46 -16.49
N GLY A 7 -23.94 -15.90 -16.72
CA GLY A 7 -22.72 -15.35 -16.14
C GLY A 7 -22.47 -13.90 -16.56
N GLY A 8 -23.29 -12.98 -16.06
CA GLY A 8 -22.99 -11.56 -16.05
C GLY A 8 -21.92 -11.31 -15.00
N THR A 9 -20.80 -10.71 -15.40
CA THR A 9 -19.75 -10.33 -14.47
C THR A 9 -20.33 -9.34 -13.45
N THR A 10 -20.49 -9.78 -12.20
CA THR A 10 -21.02 -8.92 -11.13
C THR A 10 -20.04 -7.77 -10.88
N MET A 11 -20.49 -6.55 -11.13
CA MET A 11 -19.73 -5.33 -10.88
C MET A 11 -19.24 -5.27 -9.44
N GLN A 12 -17.93 -5.16 -9.24
CA GLN A 12 -17.32 -4.98 -7.93
C GLN A 12 -17.26 -3.51 -7.58
N LYS A 13 -17.72 -3.16 -6.38
CA LYS A 13 -17.95 -1.78 -5.95
C LYS A 13 -17.11 -1.47 -4.72
N PHE A 14 -16.29 -0.44 -4.85
CA PHE A 14 -15.36 -0.01 -3.83
C PHE A 14 -15.47 1.51 -3.64
N GLU A 15 -15.21 1.95 -2.42
CA GLU A 15 -15.12 3.37 -2.10
C GLU A 15 -13.69 3.69 -1.66
N LEU A 16 -13.07 4.68 -2.30
CA LEU A 16 -11.77 5.20 -1.90
C LEU A 16 -11.96 6.57 -1.24
N TYR A 17 -11.59 6.66 0.03
CA TYR A 17 -11.61 7.91 0.79
C TYR A 17 -10.22 8.53 0.83
N ILE A 18 -10.09 9.74 0.31
CA ILE A 18 -8.83 10.49 0.22
C ILE A 18 -8.92 11.82 0.95
N LYS A 19 -7.79 12.31 1.46
CA LYS A 19 -7.74 13.58 2.16
C LYS A 19 -8.11 14.74 1.22
N ALA A 20 -9.08 15.55 1.63
CA ALA A 20 -9.46 16.79 0.95
C ALA A 20 -8.36 17.87 1.09
N SER A 21 -8.41 18.87 0.22
CA SER A 21 -7.56 20.06 0.29
C SER A 21 -7.77 20.78 1.61
N ALA A 22 -6.68 21.24 2.23
CA ALA A 22 -6.77 22.05 3.45
C ALA A 22 -7.28 23.47 3.18
N ILE A 23 -7.35 23.89 1.91
CA ILE A 23 -7.74 25.24 1.49
C ILE A 23 -9.25 25.32 1.27
N ASP A 24 -9.77 24.57 0.31
CA ASP A 24 -11.20 24.59 -0.05
C ASP A 24 -12.04 23.51 0.65
N LYS A 25 -11.39 22.50 1.25
CA LYS A 25 -12.02 21.40 1.98
C LYS A 25 -12.96 20.51 1.16
N GLU A 26 -12.89 20.60 -0.16
CA GLU A 26 -13.75 19.90 -1.12
C GLU A 26 -12.93 19.14 -2.16
N THR A 27 -11.89 19.76 -2.72
CA THR A 27 -11.08 19.16 -3.78
C THR A 27 -10.06 18.19 -3.20
N LYS A 28 -9.40 17.40 -4.07
CA LYS A 28 -8.33 16.48 -3.64
C LYS A 28 -7.16 17.24 -3.02
N GLY A 29 -6.72 16.80 -1.84
CA GLY A 29 -5.55 17.36 -1.17
C GLY A 29 -4.21 16.84 -1.68
N SER A 30 -3.12 17.28 -1.03
CA SER A 30 -1.73 16.99 -1.43
C SER A 30 -1.12 15.73 -0.82
N CYS A 31 -1.93 14.83 -0.23
CA CYS A 31 -1.42 13.61 0.39
C CYS A 31 -0.84 12.66 -0.67
N ILE A 32 0.47 12.39 -0.60
CA ILE A 32 1.19 11.52 -1.56
C ILE A 32 0.68 10.08 -1.54
N PHE A 33 0.32 9.55 -0.37
CA PHE A 33 -0.25 8.19 -0.26
C PHE A 33 -1.64 8.15 -0.89
N CYS A 34 -2.49 9.16 -0.63
CA CYS A 34 -3.79 9.27 -1.29
C CYS A 34 -3.64 9.35 -2.82
N GLN A 35 -2.65 10.10 -3.31
CA GLN A 35 -2.36 10.21 -4.73
C GLN A 35 -1.95 8.87 -5.34
N GLN A 36 -1.08 8.11 -4.66
CA GLN A 36 -0.64 6.78 -5.11
C GLN A 36 -1.85 5.86 -5.31
N PHE A 37 -2.68 5.69 -4.29
CA PHE A 37 -3.82 4.77 -4.38
C PHE A 37 -4.94 5.28 -5.30
N PHE A 38 -5.12 6.60 -5.42
CA PHE A 38 -6.03 7.19 -6.43
C PHE A 38 -5.59 6.86 -7.87
N MET A 39 -4.28 6.93 -8.16
CA MET A 39 -3.76 6.53 -9.47
C MET A 39 -4.00 5.03 -9.74
N ILE A 40 -3.83 4.19 -8.71
CA ILE A 40 -4.09 2.75 -8.82
C ILE A 40 -5.57 2.50 -9.15
N THR A 41 -6.52 3.22 -8.52
CA THR A 41 -7.95 3.07 -8.84
C THR A 41 -8.27 3.48 -10.28
N CYS A 42 -7.63 4.54 -10.80
CA CYS A 42 -7.79 4.94 -12.20
C CYS A 42 -7.30 3.83 -13.14
N LEU A 43 -6.10 3.31 -12.91
CA LEU A 43 -5.54 2.22 -13.73
C LEU A 43 -6.42 0.97 -13.70
N LEU A 44 -6.93 0.58 -12.53
CA LEU A 44 -7.86 -0.54 -12.45
C LEU A 44 -9.17 -0.26 -13.19
N GLY A 45 -9.75 0.93 -13.04
CA GLY A 45 -10.98 1.31 -13.74
C GLY A 45 -10.82 1.42 -15.27
N GLU A 46 -9.61 1.69 -15.76
CA GLU A 46 -9.30 1.71 -17.19
C GLU A 46 -9.05 0.31 -17.78
N ASN A 47 -8.60 -0.64 -16.96
CA ASN A 47 -8.14 -1.96 -17.43
C ASN A 47 -9.06 -3.13 -17.00
N GLN A 48 -10.04 -2.91 -16.12
CA GLN A 48 -10.96 -3.95 -15.63
C GLN A 48 -12.42 -3.49 -15.72
N ASP A 49 -13.18 -4.13 -16.62
CA ASP A 49 -14.58 -3.77 -16.94
C ASP A 49 -15.58 -4.02 -15.79
N ASP A 50 -15.22 -4.81 -14.79
CA ASP A 50 -16.08 -5.21 -13.67
C ASP A 50 -15.66 -4.60 -12.32
N ILE A 51 -15.02 -3.43 -12.38
CA ILE A 51 -14.66 -2.63 -11.20
C ILE A 51 -15.27 -1.23 -11.29
N ASP A 52 -15.85 -0.79 -10.18
CA ASP A 52 -16.36 0.56 -9.96
C ASP A 52 -15.77 1.12 -8.66
N PHE A 53 -14.95 2.16 -8.79
CA PHE A 53 -14.39 2.91 -7.67
C PHE A 53 -15.08 4.26 -7.55
N LYS A 54 -15.77 4.46 -6.43
CA LYS A 54 -16.26 5.79 -6.04
C LYS A 54 -15.23 6.47 -5.14
N VAL A 55 -14.71 7.60 -5.60
CA VAL A 55 -13.71 8.37 -4.85
C VAL A 55 -14.38 9.49 -4.07
N PHE A 56 -14.08 9.57 -2.78
CA PHE A 56 -14.58 10.61 -1.88
C PHE A 56 -13.42 11.42 -1.30
N THR A 57 -13.52 12.73 -1.38
CA THR A 57 -12.65 13.64 -0.64
C THR A 57 -13.22 13.89 0.75
N VAL A 58 -12.39 13.79 1.78
CA VAL A 58 -12.81 13.92 3.17
C VAL A 58 -11.88 14.82 3.96
N GLN A 59 -12.48 15.68 4.78
CA GLN A 59 -11.74 16.52 5.71
C GLN A 59 -11.19 15.64 6.83
N ALA A 60 -9.90 15.81 7.16
CA ALA A 60 -9.24 14.92 8.10
C ALA A 60 -9.78 15.03 9.54
N ASP A 61 -10.34 16.18 9.88
CA ASP A 61 -11.01 16.52 11.14
C ASP A 61 -12.49 16.10 11.18
N CYS A 62 -13.08 15.73 10.04
CA CYS A 62 -14.47 15.26 9.95
C CYS A 62 -14.56 13.95 9.15
N PRO A 63 -14.05 12.82 9.69
CA PRO A 63 -14.11 11.53 9.01
C PRO A 63 -15.56 11.00 8.90
N PRO A 64 -15.86 10.17 7.89
CA PRO A 64 -17.16 9.51 7.75
C PRO A 64 -17.54 8.71 9.01
N LYS A 65 -18.82 8.80 9.42
CA LYS A 65 -19.34 8.15 10.64
C LYS A 65 -19.35 6.62 10.57
N ASN A 66 -19.32 6.06 9.37
CA ASN A 66 -19.36 4.63 9.10
C ASN A 66 -17.97 3.96 9.14
N PHE A 67 -16.90 4.70 9.43
CA PHE A 67 -15.60 4.09 9.65
C PHE A 67 -15.63 3.20 10.90
N ALA A 68 -14.96 2.05 10.82
CA ALA A 68 -14.91 1.10 11.92
C ALA A 68 -14.35 1.74 13.19
N SER A 69 -14.85 1.29 14.34
CA SER A 69 -14.26 1.67 15.63
C SER A 69 -12.80 1.21 15.67
N GLY A 70 -11.86 2.13 15.93
CA GLY A 70 -10.44 1.80 16.06
C GLY A 70 -9.62 1.90 14.78
N TRP A 71 -10.17 2.47 13.70
CA TRP A 71 -9.39 2.75 12.49
C TRP A 71 -8.17 3.65 12.76
N SER A 72 -7.17 3.57 11.88
CA SER A 72 -5.84 4.15 11.99
C SER A 72 -5.81 5.68 12.05
N LYS A 73 -6.94 6.34 11.76
CA LYS A 73 -7.07 7.79 11.59
C LYS A 73 -6.16 8.36 10.49
N LYS A 74 -5.74 7.52 9.55
CA LYS A 74 -4.90 7.89 8.41
C LYS A 74 -5.63 7.62 7.10
N TYR A 75 -5.35 8.47 6.12
CA TYR A 75 -5.84 8.31 4.76
C TYR A 75 -4.71 7.86 3.84
N PRO A 76 -5.01 7.11 2.77
CA PRO A 76 -6.36 6.77 2.31
C PRO A 76 -7.01 5.60 3.05
N VAL A 77 -8.31 5.43 2.84
CA VAL A 77 -9.11 4.31 3.34
C VAL A 77 -9.89 3.71 2.16
N VAL A 78 -9.94 2.38 2.07
CA VAL A 78 -10.84 1.68 1.16
C VAL A 78 -11.94 0.99 1.95
N MET A 79 -13.19 1.17 1.50
CA MET A 79 -14.34 0.38 1.94
C MET A 79 -14.82 -0.49 0.78
N VAL A 80 -15.10 -1.76 1.06
CA VAL A 80 -15.66 -2.69 0.07
C VAL A 80 -17.18 -2.71 0.22
N THR A 81 -17.88 -2.17 -0.78
CA THR A 81 -19.34 -2.29 -0.83
C THR A 81 -19.75 -3.70 -1.26
N SER A 82 -19.14 -4.21 -2.33
CA SER A 82 -19.33 -5.57 -2.80
C SER A 82 -18.15 -6.00 -3.67
N GLY A 83 -17.48 -7.10 -3.39
CA GLY A 83 -16.34 -7.53 -4.20
C GLY A 83 -15.70 -8.82 -3.74
N LYS A 84 -14.88 -9.39 -4.61
CA LYS A 84 -14.13 -10.62 -4.33
C LYS A 84 -12.69 -10.47 -4.76
N SER A 85 -11.77 -11.11 -4.03
CA SER A 85 -10.41 -11.24 -4.51
C SER A 85 -10.36 -12.07 -5.80
N LYS A 86 -9.23 -12.02 -6.51
CA LYS A 86 -8.93 -12.90 -7.65
C LYS A 86 -8.93 -14.39 -7.29
N THR A 87 -8.83 -14.74 -6.00
CA THR A 87 -8.96 -16.13 -5.50
C THR A 87 -10.39 -16.50 -5.13
N GLY A 88 -11.35 -15.57 -5.26
CA GLY A 88 -12.76 -15.79 -4.95
C GLY A 88 -13.14 -15.53 -3.48
N GLN A 89 -12.22 -15.02 -2.65
CA GLN A 89 -12.53 -14.63 -1.27
C GLN A 89 -13.49 -13.42 -1.28
N VAL A 90 -14.63 -13.52 -0.60
CA VAL A 90 -15.57 -12.41 -0.44
C VAL A 90 -14.96 -11.35 0.46
N LEU A 91 -15.05 -10.08 0.04
CA LEU A 91 -14.48 -8.92 0.74
C LEU A 91 -15.55 -7.94 1.25
N ASP A 92 -16.83 -8.26 1.08
CA ASP A 92 -17.96 -7.37 1.40
C ASP A 92 -17.90 -6.82 2.82
N GLY A 93 -18.00 -5.49 2.96
CA GLY A 93 -17.96 -4.79 4.23
C GLY A 93 -16.55 -4.63 4.83
N ALA A 94 -15.50 -5.15 4.18
CA ALA A 94 -14.13 -4.97 4.65
C ALA A 94 -13.67 -3.50 4.53
N MET A 95 -12.80 -3.11 5.46
CA MET A 95 -12.16 -1.80 5.52
C MET A 95 -10.65 -1.98 5.56
N PHE A 96 -9.92 -1.21 4.75
CA PHE A 96 -8.46 -1.21 4.69
C PHE A 96 -7.94 0.21 4.86
N ASP A 97 -7.11 0.45 5.88
CA ASP A 97 -6.71 1.79 6.31
C ASP A 97 -5.24 1.88 6.77
N THR A 98 -4.47 0.81 6.60
CA THR A 98 -3.01 0.80 6.72
C THR A 98 -2.39 0.69 5.33
N PHE A 99 -1.15 1.18 5.19
CA PHE A 99 -0.47 1.14 3.91
C PHE A 99 -0.30 -0.30 3.38
N GLU A 100 0.11 -1.22 4.25
CA GLU A 100 0.31 -2.64 3.91
C GLU A 100 -1.00 -3.32 3.50
N ASP A 101 -2.07 -3.08 4.26
CA ASP A 101 -3.39 -3.63 3.97
C ASP A 101 -3.95 -3.11 2.63
N LEU A 102 -3.73 -1.84 2.33
CA LEU A 102 -4.12 -1.26 1.04
C LEU A 102 -3.34 -1.90 -0.11
N GLU A 103 -2.03 -2.08 0.01
CA GLU A 103 -1.24 -2.76 -1.03
C GLU A 103 -1.70 -4.19 -1.26
N LEU A 104 -1.97 -4.94 -0.20
CA LEU A 104 -2.50 -6.30 -0.28
C LEU A 104 -3.90 -6.33 -0.90
N PHE A 105 -4.78 -5.39 -0.53
CA PHE A 105 -6.10 -5.25 -1.11
C PHE A 105 -6.02 -5.03 -2.63
N PHE A 106 -5.27 -4.03 -3.09
CA PHE A 106 -5.16 -3.72 -4.52
C PHE A 106 -4.50 -4.87 -5.31
N GLU A 107 -3.51 -5.56 -4.75
CA GLU A 107 -2.95 -6.77 -5.35
C GLU A 107 -3.97 -7.92 -5.44
N SER A 108 -4.87 -8.03 -4.45
CA SER A 108 -5.86 -9.10 -4.39
C SER A 108 -6.95 -8.96 -5.46
N ILE A 109 -7.29 -7.73 -5.87
CA ILE A 109 -8.35 -7.46 -6.87
C ILE A 109 -7.82 -7.20 -8.29
N ASN A 110 -6.50 -6.98 -8.44
CA ASN A 110 -5.86 -6.80 -9.74
C ASN A 110 -5.78 -8.14 -10.51
N ARG A 111 -6.51 -8.22 -11.63
CA ARG A 111 -6.50 -9.35 -12.56
C ARG A 111 -5.78 -8.99 -13.86
N ASP A 112 -6.12 -7.83 -14.40
CA ASP A 112 -5.87 -7.50 -15.81
C ASP A 112 -4.92 -6.31 -16.00
N CYS A 113 -4.31 -5.77 -14.94
CA CYS A 113 -3.32 -4.69 -15.02
C CYS A 113 -1.90 -5.19 -14.65
N PRO A 114 -1.05 -5.55 -15.65
CA PRO A 114 0.32 -6.03 -15.44
C PRO A 114 1.24 -5.02 -14.74
N GLU A 115 1.01 -3.72 -14.94
CA GLU A 115 1.80 -2.61 -14.41
C GLU A 115 1.74 -2.57 -12.88
N LEU A 116 0.61 -2.98 -12.31
CA LEU A 116 0.36 -3.01 -10.88
C LEU A 116 0.83 -4.31 -10.20
N LYS A 117 1.45 -5.25 -10.93
CA LYS A 117 1.98 -6.49 -10.35
C LYS A 117 3.36 -6.22 -9.72
N ARG A 118 3.55 -6.53 -8.43
CA ARG A 118 4.85 -6.42 -7.74
C ARG A 118 5.99 -7.11 -8.49
N LYS A 119 5.71 -8.25 -9.13
CA LYS A 119 6.67 -9.07 -9.86
C LYS A 119 6.32 -9.11 -11.34
N ASN A 120 6.55 -8.01 -12.05
CA ASN A 120 6.52 -8.00 -13.51
C ASN A 120 7.96 -8.05 -14.07
N ALA A 121 8.12 -8.59 -15.28
CA ALA A 121 9.44 -8.79 -15.88
C ALA A 121 10.25 -7.48 -16.00
N PRO A 122 9.64 -6.33 -16.39
CA PRO A 122 10.34 -5.04 -16.39
C PRO A 122 10.87 -4.62 -15.01
N ASN A 123 10.07 -4.74 -13.95
CA ASN A 123 10.48 -4.39 -12.59
C ASN A 123 11.61 -5.31 -12.10
N ILE A 124 11.52 -6.61 -12.37
CA ILE A 124 12.58 -7.56 -12.03
C ILE A 124 13.88 -7.22 -12.77
N ALA A 125 13.80 -6.91 -14.07
CA ALA A 125 14.95 -6.50 -14.86
C ALA A 125 15.56 -5.20 -14.35
N ALA A 126 14.74 -4.20 -14.00
CA ALA A 126 15.21 -2.95 -13.42
C ALA A 126 15.93 -3.17 -12.08
N MET A 127 15.39 -4.03 -11.21
CA MET A 127 16.02 -4.37 -9.93
C MET A 127 17.35 -5.11 -10.07
N GLN A 128 17.61 -5.80 -11.19
CA GLN A 128 18.91 -6.43 -11.47
C GLN A 128 20.01 -5.42 -11.82
N VAL A 129 19.64 -4.23 -12.28
CA VAL A 129 20.58 -3.15 -12.64
C VAL A 129 20.97 -2.31 -11.43
N VAL A 130 20.13 -2.28 -10.39
CA VAL A 130 20.43 -1.55 -9.16
C VAL A 130 21.45 -2.33 -8.34
N GLU A 131 22.66 -1.79 -8.23
CA GLU A 131 23.71 -2.34 -7.39
C GLU A 131 23.31 -2.24 -5.91
N ASN A 132 23.43 -3.36 -5.17
CA ASN A 132 23.19 -3.35 -3.73
C ASN A 132 24.35 -2.64 -3.03
N VAL A 133 24.21 -1.32 -2.83
CA VAL A 133 25.16 -0.47 -2.10
C VAL A 133 25.37 -0.85 -0.63
N TYR A 134 24.54 -1.73 -0.05
CA TYR A 134 24.80 -2.25 1.31
C TYR A 134 25.91 -3.30 1.34
N LYS A 135 26.23 -3.97 0.22
CA LYS A 135 27.35 -4.92 0.17
C LYS A 135 28.69 -4.26 0.46
N SER A 136 28.87 -2.98 0.12
CA SER A 136 30.08 -2.21 0.43
C SER A 136 30.15 -1.71 1.87
N HIS A 137 29.08 -1.84 2.67
CA HIS A 137 29.04 -1.43 4.07
C HIS A 137 29.18 -2.59 5.07
N GLU A 138 29.12 -3.85 4.61
CA GLU A 138 29.34 -5.03 5.47
C GLU A 138 30.84 -5.36 5.66
N GLU A 139 31.74 -4.63 5.00
CA GLU A 139 33.20 -4.76 5.13
C GLU A 139 33.83 -3.68 6.05
N GLU A 140 33.17 -3.28 7.14
CA GLU A 140 33.90 -2.57 8.20
C GLU A 140 34.65 -3.62 9.03
N PRO A 141 36.00 -3.67 9.01
CA PRO A 141 36.73 -4.62 9.82
C PRO A 141 36.45 -4.35 11.31
N ALA A 142 36.30 -5.42 12.09
CA ALA A 142 36.05 -5.36 13.52
C ALA A 142 37.04 -4.40 14.22
N PRO A 143 36.60 -3.61 15.21
CA PRO A 143 37.48 -2.67 15.91
C PRO A 143 38.67 -3.42 16.52
N GLU A 144 39.88 -2.94 16.23
CA GLU A 144 41.13 -3.47 16.80
C GLU A 144 41.02 -3.47 18.33
N GLN A 145 41.24 -4.65 18.94
CA GLN A 145 41.39 -4.74 20.40
C GLN A 145 42.66 -3.98 20.79
N TYR A 146 42.49 -2.83 21.46
CA TYR A 146 43.59 -2.14 22.11
C TYR A 146 44.20 -3.04 23.18
N HIS A 147 45.42 -3.51 22.96
CA HIS A 147 46.24 -4.10 24.00
C HIS A 147 46.64 -2.99 24.98
N GLU A 148 46.09 -3.01 26.20
CA GLU A 148 46.65 -2.25 27.32
C GLU A 148 48.08 -2.73 27.57
N GLN A 149 49.05 -1.88 27.20
CA GLN A 149 50.43 -2.04 27.60
C GLN A 149 50.55 -1.52 29.05
N GLU A 150 50.56 -2.43 30.02
CA GLU A 150 50.90 -2.10 31.40
C GLU A 150 52.34 -1.57 31.46
N HIS A 151 52.49 -0.25 31.47
CA HIS A 151 53.75 0.38 31.82
C HIS A 151 53.84 0.48 33.34
N ALA A 152 54.56 -0.49 33.92
CA ALA A 152 55.06 -0.40 35.28
C ALA A 152 56.01 0.80 35.42
N THR A 153 55.60 1.81 36.18
CA THR A 153 56.52 2.81 36.73
C THR A 153 56.67 2.55 38.21
N SER A 154 57.86 2.05 38.54
CA SER A 154 58.44 1.99 39.87
C SER A 154 58.63 3.39 40.44
N GLU A 155 58.02 3.68 41.60
CA GLU A 155 58.57 4.61 42.58
C GLU A 155 58.65 3.87 43.91
N SER A 156 59.90 3.68 44.35
CA SER A 156 60.30 3.22 45.67
C SER A 156 60.55 4.44 46.57
N ASP A 157 60.01 4.40 47.78
CA ASP A 157 60.55 5.14 48.95
C ASP A 157 61.96 4.66 49.32
#